data_AF-A0A178Y9J9-F1
#
_entry.id   AF-A0A178Y9J9-F1
#
_cell.length_a   1.000
_cell.length_b   1.000
_cell.length_c   1.000
_cell.angle_alpha   90.00
_cell.angle_beta   90.00
_cell.angle_gamma   90.00
#
_symmetry.space_group_name_H-M   'P 1'
#
loop_
_entity.id
_entity.type
_entity.pdbx_description
1 polymer ?
#
loop_
_entity_poly.entity_id
_entity_poly.type
_entity_poly.pdbx_seq_one_letter_code
_entity_poly.pdbx_strand_id
1 'polypeptide(L)'
;MEALVPGSQRHASAAVRQKEYENLKVHLRRQGAGPSEADFAAQNTMLQKAGLAPSGKEKVYKVGEPNFSRMLTKITADGSNHLLSLYFAEGGAHTVATSAMDGNTTLFDPNFGEFTVQSDQIDDLFRSLANRYSNPNRQHFTTVTTQKVT
;
A
#
# COMPACT_ATOMS: atom_id res chain seq x y z
N MET A 1 -9.62 9.40 12.62
CA MET A 1 -8.27 9.83 12.19
C MET A 1 -8.31 11.31 11.81
N GLU A 2 -7.87 12.21 12.68
CA GLU A 2 -7.90 13.67 12.42
C GLU A 2 -6.61 14.18 11.76
N ALA A 3 -5.52 13.44 11.92
CA ALA A 3 -4.20 13.83 11.46
C ALA A 3 -4.12 14.03 9.94
N LEU A 4 -4.80 13.20 9.14
CA LEU A 4 -4.69 13.20 7.67
C LEU A 4 -5.93 13.79 6.97
N VAL A 5 -6.82 14.48 7.69
CA VAL A 5 -7.99 15.11 7.06
C VAL A 5 -7.56 16.30 6.19
N PRO A 6 -8.24 16.56 5.05
CA PRO A 6 -7.97 17.74 4.24
C PRO A 6 -7.97 19.03 5.08
N GLY A 7 -6.98 19.89 4.84
CA GLY A 7 -6.78 21.14 5.59
C GLY A 7 -5.90 21.01 6.84
N SER A 8 -5.62 19.79 7.30
CA SER A 8 -4.64 19.57 8.38
C SER A 8 -3.20 19.75 7.90
N GLN A 9 -2.30 20.07 8.84
CA GLN A 9 -0.87 20.20 8.54
C GLN A 9 -0.27 18.89 8.00
N ARG A 10 -0.63 17.73 8.55
CA ARG A 10 -0.05 16.46 8.07
C ARG A 10 -0.64 16.05 6.73
N HIS A 11 -1.89 16.37 6.41
CA HIS A 11 -2.41 16.22 5.04
C HIS A 11 -1.61 17.09 4.05
N ALA A 12 -1.31 18.34 4.39
CA ALA A 12 -0.46 19.20 3.55
C ALA A 12 0.95 18.60 3.36
N SER A 13 1.57 18.09 4.43
CA SER A 13 2.85 17.38 4.33
C SER A 13 2.77 16.10 3.49
N ALA A 14 1.68 15.33 3.59
CA ALA A 14 1.44 14.15 2.76
C ALA A 14 1.31 14.52 1.28
N ALA A 15 0.60 15.61 0.96
CA ALA A 15 0.49 16.10 -0.41
C ALA A 15 1.84 16.53 -1.01
N VAL A 16 2.73 17.15 -0.21
CA VAL A 16 4.11 17.46 -0.64
C VAL A 16 4.88 16.18 -0.94
N ARG A 17 4.81 15.18 -0.06
CA ARG A 17 5.45 13.86 -0.29
C ARG A 17 4.90 13.17 -1.54
N GLN A 18 3.58 13.22 -1.77
CA GLN A 18 2.97 12.67 -2.98
C GLN A 18 3.46 13.39 -4.24
N LYS A 19 3.62 14.71 -4.20
CA LYS A 19 4.17 15.46 -5.34
C LYS A 19 5.63 15.10 -5.63
N GLU A 20 6.45 14.94 -4.59
CA GLU A 20 7.83 14.48 -4.75
C GLU A 20 7.91 13.07 -5.34
N TYR A 21 7.06 12.17 -4.85
CA TYR A 21 6.90 10.81 -5.38
C TYR A 21 6.61 10.83 -6.88
N GLU A 22 5.60 11.58 -7.32
CA GLU A 22 5.21 11.66 -8.72
C GLU A 22 6.32 12.27 -9.60
N ASN A 23 7.00 13.31 -9.11
CA ASN A 23 8.12 13.91 -9.81
C ASN A 23 9.29 12.93 -9.99
N LEU A 24 9.62 12.15 -8.95
CA LEU A 24 10.63 11.10 -9.00
C LEU A 24 10.27 10.02 -10.03
N LYS A 25 9.03 9.53 -9.99
CA LYS A 25 8.54 8.53 -10.93
C LYS A 25 8.64 9.01 -12.38
N VAL A 26 8.25 10.25 -12.66
CA VAL A 26 8.38 10.86 -14.00
C VAL A 26 9.84 10.98 -14.41
N HIS A 27 10.72 11.42 -13.49
CA HIS A 27 12.15 11.55 -13.77
C HIS A 27 12.79 10.19 -14.13
N LEU A 28 12.52 9.15 -13.35
CA LEU A 28 13.03 7.80 -13.58
C LEU A 28 12.53 7.23 -14.91
N ARG A 29 11.26 7.47 -15.28
CA ARG A 29 10.73 7.08 -16.60
C ARG A 29 11.45 7.78 -17.75
N ARG A 30 11.81 9.06 -17.60
CA ARG A 30 12.59 9.79 -18.62
C ARG A 30 14.01 9.23 -18.77
N GLN A 31 14.53 8.56 -17.75
CA GLN A 31 15.82 7.86 -17.77
C GLN A 31 15.73 6.43 -18.32
N GLY A 32 14.54 5.99 -18.74
CA GLY A 32 14.32 4.68 -19.38
C GLY A 32 13.79 3.60 -18.44
N ALA A 33 13.54 3.90 -17.16
CA ALA A 33 12.94 2.92 -16.24
C ALA A 33 11.53 2.55 -16.68
N GLY A 34 11.19 1.26 -16.56
CA GLY A 34 9.85 0.76 -16.84
C GLY A 34 8.80 1.35 -15.88
N PRO A 35 7.49 1.31 -16.22
CA PRO A 35 6.44 1.88 -15.37
C PRO A 35 6.46 1.39 -13.91
N SER A 36 6.60 0.08 -13.69
CA SER A 36 6.64 -0.54 -12.35
C SER A 36 7.98 -0.33 -11.64
N GLU A 37 9.08 -0.33 -12.38
CA GLU A 37 10.42 -0.06 -11.84
C GLU A 37 10.51 1.37 -11.30
N ALA A 38 10.04 2.35 -12.07
CA ALA A 38 10.01 3.75 -11.67
C ALA A 38 9.11 3.97 -10.45
N ASP A 39 7.98 3.27 -10.37
CA ASP A 39 7.04 3.31 -9.24
C ASP A 39 7.73 2.79 -7.97
N PHE A 40 8.27 1.58 -8.04
CA PHE A 40 8.97 0.93 -6.94
C PHE A 40 10.19 1.73 -6.44
N ALA A 41 11.01 2.25 -7.34
CA ALA A 41 12.18 3.05 -6.98
C ALA A 41 11.79 4.40 -6.34
N ALA A 42 10.71 5.03 -6.82
CA ALA A 42 10.18 6.24 -6.20
C ALA A 42 9.61 5.97 -4.81
N GLN A 43 8.88 4.86 -4.60
CA GLN A 43 8.38 4.44 -3.28
C GLN A 43 9.53 4.25 -2.29
N ASN A 44 10.57 3.50 -2.69
CA ASN A 44 11.78 3.29 -1.88
C ASN A 44 12.43 4.61 -1.45
N THR A 45 12.61 5.53 -2.41
CA THR A 45 13.22 6.84 -2.15
C THR A 45 12.40 7.64 -1.14
N MET A 46 11.07 7.63 -1.27
CA MET A 46 10.18 8.38 -0.37
C MET A 46 10.14 7.78 1.04
N LEU A 47 10.17 6.45 1.17
CA LEU A 47 10.28 5.78 2.46
C LEU A 47 11.62 6.09 3.15
N GLN A 48 12.73 6.05 2.41
CA GLN A 48 14.05 6.43 2.94
C GLN A 48 14.11 7.89 3.39
N LYS A 49 13.53 8.81 2.61
CA LYS A 49 13.38 10.23 3.01
C LYS A 49 12.51 10.40 4.25
N ALA A 50 11.61 9.46 4.53
CA ALA A 50 10.81 9.45 5.75
C ALA A 50 11.56 8.90 6.97
N GLY A 51 12.82 8.47 6.83
CA GLY A 51 13.58 7.81 7.89
C GLY A 51 13.23 6.34 8.06
N LEU A 52 12.52 5.74 7.09
CA LEU A 52 12.14 4.33 7.09
C LEU A 52 13.11 3.53 6.22
N ALA A 53 13.28 2.25 6.54
CA ALA A 53 14.12 1.32 5.79
C ALA A 53 13.24 0.34 4.99
N PRO A 54 12.92 0.62 3.71
CA PRO A 54 12.27 -0.35 2.85
C PRO A 54 13.21 -1.53 2.57
N SER A 55 12.65 -2.74 2.44
CA SER A 55 13.43 -3.95 2.14
C SER A 55 14.19 -3.93 0.81
N GLY A 56 13.86 -2.99 -0.08
CA GLY A 56 14.35 -2.95 -1.46
C GLY A 56 13.87 -4.13 -2.31
N LYS A 57 12.88 -4.91 -1.83
CA LYS A 57 12.30 -6.04 -2.56
C LYS A 57 10.77 -6.00 -2.51
N GLU A 58 10.15 -6.06 -3.68
CA GLU A 58 8.72 -6.27 -3.84
C GLU A 58 8.40 -7.76 -4.00
N LYS A 59 7.27 -8.18 -3.44
CA LYS A 59 6.70 -9.51 -3.68
C LYS A 59 5.32 -9.36 -4.30
N VAL A 60 5.06 -10.10 -5.37
CA VAL A 60 3.82 -10.04 -6.14
C VAL A 60 2.90 -11.19 -5.72
N TYR A 61 1.63 -10.91 -5.51
CA TYR A 61 0.60 -11.89 -5.16
C TYR A 61 -0.64 -11.63 -6.01
N LYS A 62 -1.25 -12.70 -6.52
CA LYS A 62 -2.47 -12.61 -7.31
C LYS A 62 -3.66 -12.98 -6.44
N VAL A 63 -4.72 -12.17 -6.50
CA VAL A 63 -5.94 -12.41 -5.73
C VAL A 63 -6.57 -13.73 -6.20
N GLY A 64 -6.98 -14.57 -5.26
CA GLY A 64 -7.57 -15.89 -5.54
C GLY A 64 -6.55 -17.01 -5.80
N GLU A 65 -5.26 -16.70 -5.91
CA GLU A 65 -4.22 -17.74 -5.99
C GLU A 65 -3.73 -18.16 -4.58
N PRO A 66 -3.21 -19.39 -4.40
CA PRO A 66 -2.71 -19.87 -3.10
C PRO A 66 -1.58 -19.03 -2.49
N ASN A 67 -0.89 -18.20 -3.28
CA ASN A 67 0.13 -17.29 -2.77
C ASN A 67 -0.47 -16.09 -2.01
N PHE A 68 -1.75 -15.76 -2.23
CA PHE A 68 -2.41 -14.63 -1.57
C PHE A 68 -2.56 -14.86 -0.06
N SER A 69 -2.94 -16.06 0.38
CA SER A 69 -2.98 -16.37 1.82
C SER A 69 -1.60 -16.24 2.48
N ARG A 70 -0.52 -16.58 1.77
CA ARG A 70 0.86 -16.37 2.23
C ARG A 70 1.23 -14.89 2.34
N MET A 71 0.59 -14.01 1.58
CA MET A 71 0.73 -12.56 1.74
C MET A 71 0.11 -12.14 3.07
N LEU A 72 -1.11 -12.60 3.33
CA LEU A 72 -1.88 -12.27 4.54
C LEU A 72 -1.11 -12.68 5.81
N THR A 73 -0.55 -13.90 5.84
CA THR A 73 0.33 -14.34 6.95
C THR A 73 1.55 -13.44 7.17
N LYS A 74 2.09 -12.81 6.11
CA LYS A 74 3.27 -11.94 6.25
C LYS A 74 2.92 -10.57 6.79
N ILE A 75 1.80 -10.00 6.34
CA ILE A 75 1.38 -8.66 6.76
C ILE A 75 0.78 -8.66 8.17
N THR A 76 0.37 -9.82 8.68
CA THR A 76 -0.14 -10.01 10.05
C THR A 76 0.91 -10.49 11.04
N ALA A 77 2.13 -10.76 10.57
CA ALA A 77 3.24 -11.14 11.44
C ALA A 77 3.52 -10.00 12.43
N ASP A 78 3.63 -10.34 13.71
CA ASP A 78 3.81 -9.35 14.77
C ASP A 78 5.07 -8.49 14.55
N GLY A 79 4.93 -7.18 14.79
CA GLY A 79 5.95 -6.17 14.52
C GLY A 79 6.23 -5.91 13.03
N SER A 80 5.37 -6.37 12.12
CA SER A 80 5.57 -6.17 10.69
C SER A 80 4.86 -4.91 10.17
N ASN A 81 5.56 -4.13 9.35
CA ASN A 81 5.00 -3.00 8.62
C ASN A 81 5.18 -3.23 7.12
N HIS A 82 4.15 -2.96 6.34
CA HIS A 82 4.22 -3.13 4.89
C HIS A 82 3.56 -1.97 4.14
N LEU A 83 4.14 -1.63 3.00
CA LEU A 83 3.47 -0.86 1.95
C LEU A 83 2.91 -1.85 0.92
N LEU A 84 1.65 -1.66 0.55
CA LEU A 84 0.97 -2.52 -0.42
C LEU A 84 0.52 -1.69 -1.62
N SER A 85 0.80 -2.19 -2.83
CA SER A 85 0.22 -1.61 -4.06
C SER A 85 -0.84 -2.54 -4.63
N LEU A 86 -2.07 -2.05 -4.71
CA LEU A 86 -3.24 -2.72 -5.28
C LEU A 86 -3.32 -2.37 -6.76
N TYR A 87 -3.17 -3.35 -7.65
CA TYR A 87 -3.27 -3.16 -9.11
C TYR A 87 -4.64 -3.62 -9.60
N PHE A 88 -5.35 -2.72 -10.28
CA PHE A 88 -6.71 -2.94 -10.75
C PHE A 88 -6.74 -3.54 -12.17
N ALA A 89 -7.70 -4.44 -12.42
CA ALA A 89 -7.92 -5.02 -13.74
C ALA A 89 -8.27 -3.94 -14.78
N GLU A 90 -8.94 -2.89 -14.33
CA GLU A 90 -9.36 -1.74 -15.12
C GLU A 90 -8.20 -0.77 -15.40
N GLY A 91 -7.01 -1.07 -14.87
CA GLY A 91 -5.82 -0.23 -14.96
C GLY A 91 -5.67 0.69 -13.76
N GLY A 92 -4.43 1.14 -13.56
CA GLY A 92 -4.04 1.95 -12.41
C GLY A 92 -3.63 1.11 -11.20
N ALA A 93 -3.11 1.81 -10.20
CA ALA A 93 -2.68 1.23 -8.94
C ALA A 93 -3.02 2.17 -7.79
N HIS A 94 -3.22 1.61 -6.60
CA HIS A 94 -3.47 2.36 -5.38
C HIS A 94 -2.62 1.82 -4.24
N THR A 95 -2.07 2.71 -3.42
CA THR A 95 -1.17 2.32 -2.33
C THR A 95 -1.89 2.40 -0.99
N VAL A 96 -1.78 1.33 -0.21
CA VAL A 96 -2.23 1.25 1.19
C VAL A 96 -1.08 0.82 2.08
N ALA A 97 -1.19 1.01 3.39
CA ALA A 97 -0.17 0.60 4.34
C ALA A 97 -0.74 -0.32 5.41
N THR A 98 0.06 -1.26 5.92
CA THR A 98 -0.31 -2.10 7.05
C THR A 98 0.74 -2.07 8.16
N SER A 99 0.29 -2.22 9.40
CA SER A 99 1.12 -2.39 10.59
C SER A 99 0.49 -3.43 11.49
N ALA A 100 1.25 -4.44 11.90
CA ALA A 100 0.81 -5.51 12.79
C ALA A 100 1.56 -5.45 14.12
N MET A 101 0.82 -5.45 15.22
CA MET A 101 1.35 -5.36 16.58
C MET A 101 0.35 -5.94 17.58
N ASP A 102 0.85 -6.70 18.55
CA ASP A 102 0.11 -7.29 19.67
C ASP A 102 -1.11 -8.10 19.21
N GLY A 103 -0.94 -8.89 18.14
CA GLY A 103 -2.00 -9.73 17.57
C GLY A 103 -3.06 -8.97 16.77
N ASN A 104 -2.93 -7.65 16.62
CA ASN A 104 -3.78 -6.83 15.77
C ASN A 104 -3.07 -6.47 14.47
N THR A 105 -3.83 -6.28 13.40
CA THR A 105 -3.35 -5.70 12.14
C THR A 105 -4.18 -4.47 11.81
N THR A 106 -3.48 -3.35 11.58
CA THR A 106 -4.05 -2.09 11.14
C THR A 106 -3.74 -1.90 9.65
N LEU A 107 -4.77 -1.64 8.85
CA LEU A 107 -4.66 -1.23 7.45
C LEU A 107 -5.09 0.23 7.33
N PHE A 108 -4.24 1.05 6.72
CA PHE A 108 -4.56 2.41 6.34
C PHE A 108 -4.72 2.51 4.82
N ASP A 109 -5.91 2.96 4.41
CA ASP A 109 -6.25 3.29 3.03
C ASP A 109 -6.54 4.79 2.91
N PRO A 110 -5.78 5.55 2.10
CA PRO A 110 -6.04 6.97 1.89
C PRO A 110 -7.47 7.31 1.43
N ASN A 111 -8.19 6.40 0.77
CA ASN A 111 -9.55 6.62 0.29
C ASN A 111 -10.63 6.30 1.34
N PHE A 112 -10.33 5.41 2.29
CA PHE A 112 -11.35 4.83 3.18
C PHE A 112 -11.04 4.95 4.68
N GLY A 113 -9.82 5.36 5.05
CA GLY A 113 -9.40 5.56 6.43
C GLY A 113 -8.62 4.38 7.02
N GLU A 114 -8.69 4.23 8.34
CA GLU A 114 -7.98 3.20 9.10
C GLU A 114 -8.92 2.09 9.55
N PHE A 115 -8.43 0.86 9.48
CA PHE A 115 -9.15 -0.33 9.90
C PHE A 115 -8.21 -1.20 10.74
N THR A 116 -8.57 -1.43 12.00
CA THR A 116 -7.85 -2.35 12.88
C THR A 116 -8.71 -3.56 13.15
N VAL A 117 -8.15 -4.75 12.94
CA VAL A 117 -8.80 -6.04 13.18
C VAL A 117 -7.85 -6.97 13.92
N GLN A 118 -8.38 -8.04 14.53
CA GLN A 118 -7.54 -9.14 14.96
C GLN A 118 -6.84 -9.74 13.73
N SER A 119 -5.58 -10.15 13.89
CA SER A 119 -4.76 -10.62 12.76
C SER A 119 -5.35 -11.84 12.03
N ASP A 120 -6.15 -12.67 12.71
CA ASP A 120 -6.87 -13.79 12.11
C ASP A 120 -8.11 -13.37 11.29
N GLN A 121 -8.53 -12.11 11.40
CA GLN A 121 -9.66 -11.52 10.64
C GLN A 121 -9.19 -10.71 9.41
N ILE A 122 -7.90 -10.72 9.09
CA ILE A 122 -7.37 -9.93 7.96
C ILE A 122 -8.00 -10.32 6.61
N ASP A 123 -8.38 -11.60 6.46
CA ASP A 123 -9.03 -12.12 5.26
C ASP A 123 -10.37 -11.43 5.02
N ASP A 124 -11.16 -11.24 6.09
CA ASP A 124 -12.44 -10.52 6.05
C ASP A 124 -12.28 -9.05 5.73
N LEU A 125 -11.25 -8.41 6.29
CA LEU A 125 -10.93 -7.02 5.98
C LEU A 125 -10.57 -6.85 4.50
N PHE A 126 -9.74 -7.73 3.92
CA PHE A 126 -9.40 -7.68 2.50
C PHE A 126 -10.60 -7.96 1.58
N ARG A 127 -11.49 -8.90 1.96
CA ARG A 127 -12.76 -9.11 1.23
C ARG A 127 -13.63 -7.87 1.26
N SER A 128 -13.74 -7.23 2.42
CA SER A 128 -14.51 -5.99 2.59
C SER A 128 -13.90 -4.84 1.77
N LEU A 129 -12.57 -4.74 1.73
CA LEU A 129 -11.85 -3.76 0.93
C LEU A 129 -12.05 -3.98 -0.57
N ALA A 130 -11.94 -5.23 -1.04
CA ALA A 130 -12.23 -5.60 -2.43
C ALA A 130 -13.66 -5.19 -2.84
N ASN A 131 -14.64 -5.42 -1.97
CA ASN A 131 -16.01 -5.02 -2.21
C ASN A 131 -16.19 -3.48 -2.26
N ARG A 132 -15.49 -2.73 -1.40
CA ARG A 132 -15.53 -1.25 -1.41
C ARG A 132 -14.97 -0.63 -2.70
N TYR A 133 -13.92 -1.21 -3.25
CA TYR A 133 -13.40 -0.78 -4.55
C TYR A 133 -14.32 -1.22 -5.71
N SER A 134 -14.86 -2.43 -5.63
CA SER A 134 -15.73 -2.96 -6.69
C SER A 134 -17.10 -2.29 -6.75
N ASN A 135 -17.68 -1.89 -5.62
CA ASN A 135 -19.04 -1.36 -5.56
C ASN A 135 -19.08 0.06 -4.97
N PRO A 136 -19.57 1.09 -5.71
CA PRO A 136 -20.14 1.04 -7.06
C PRO A 136 -19.10 1.24 -8.19
N ASN A 137 -17.82 1.39 -7.86
CA ASN A 137 -16.82 1.93 -8.78
C ASN A 137 -16.32 0.95 -9.84
N ARG A 138 -16.71 -0.34 -9.75
CA ARG A 138 -16.29 -1.44 -10.64
C ARG A 138 -14.77 -1.58 -10.75
N GLN A 139 -14.05 -1.27 -9.66
CA GLN A 139 -12.60 -1.43 -9.60
C GLN A 139 -12.25 -2.73 -8.90
N HIS A 140 -11.58 -3.62 -9.61
CA HIS A 140 -11.22 -4.96 -9.12
C HIS A 140 -9.71 -5.09 -9.04
N PHE A 141 -9.15 -5.01 -7.83
CA PHE A 141 -7.73 -5.31 -7.67
C PHE A 141 -7.49 -6.81 -7.86
N THR A 142 -6.59 -7.14 -8.77
CA THR A 142 -6.26 -8.54 -9.15
C THR A 142 -4.87 -8.94 -8.71
N THR A 143 -4.00 -7.96 -8.51
CA THR A 143 -2.62 -8.16 -8.06
C THR A 143 -2.33 -7.23 -6.90
N VAL A 144 -1.69 -7.75 -5.86
CA VAL A 144 -1.18 -6.97 -4.74
C VAL A 144 0.33 -7.17 -4.68
N THR A 145 1.09 -6.08 -4.67
CA THR A 145 2.51 -6.14 -4.30
C THR A 145 2.67 -5.75 -2.85
N THR A 146 3.65 -6.36 -2.19
CA THR A 146 4.02 -5.99 -0.82
C THR A 146 5.49 -5.63 -0.74
N GLN A 147 5.78 -4.59 0.01
CA GLN A 147 7.12 -4.25 0.46
C GLN A 147 7.14 -4.16 1.99
N LYS A 148 8.09 -4.86 2.62
CA LYS A 148 8.34 -4.72 4.06
C LYS A 148 9.08 -3.41 4.33
N VAL A 149 8.68 -2.73 5.40
CA VAL A 149 9.29 -1.50 5.90
C VAL A 149 9.67 -1.71 7.36
N THR A 150 10.83 -1.21 7.76
CA THR A 150 11.33 -1.23 9.14
C THR A 150 11.73 0.16 9.59
#